data_AF-A0A3W0N502-F1
#
_entry.id   AF-A0A3W0N502-F1
#
_cell.length_a   1.000
_cell.length_b   1.000
_cell.length_c   1.000
_cell.angle_alpha   90.00
_cell.angle_beta   90.00
_cell.angle_gamma   90.00
#
_symmetry.space_group_name_H-M   'P 1'
#
loop_
_entity.id
_entity.type
_entity.pdbx_description
1 polymer ?
#
loop_
_entity_poly.entity_id
_entity_poly.type
_entity_poly.pdbx_seq_one_letter_code
_entity_poly.pdbx_strand_id
1 'polypeptide(L)'
;MGSKNSKYEIVYRGEALKHLIPGQFVFFQREKEYGGGFWLGKTHDDGFEFVLEQPTSLSYGLAYLIRLSSVEARYMEFVDDIDDFKLT
;
A
#
# COMPACT_ATOMS: atom_id res chain seq x y z
N MET A 1 13.71 15.48 -16.83
CA MET A 1 12.28 15.19 -16.57
C MET A 1 12.22 13.89 -15.80
N GLY A 2 12.22 13.97 -14.47
CA GLY A 2 12.32 12.79 -13.60
C GLY A 2 11.00 12.04 -13.60
N SER A 3 11.00 10.84 -14.17
CA SER A 3 9.92 9.86 -14.03
C SER A 3 9.77 9.53 -12.54
N LYS A 4 8.89 10.26 -11.86
CA LYS A 4 8.42 9.90 -10.53
C LYS A 4 7.59 8.63 -10.72
N ASN A 5 8.22 7.46 -10.56
CA ASN A 5 7.50 6.27 -10.18
C ASN A 5 6.90 6.57 -8.80
N SER A 6 5.74 7.22 -8.80
CA SER A 6 4.99 7.47 -7.57
C SER A 6 4.70 6.10 -6.99
N LYS A 7 5.25 5.80 -5.81
CA LYS A 7 5.06 4.52 -5.11
C LYS A 7 3.58 4.23 -4.78
N TYR A 8 2.71 5.20 -5.01
CA TYR A 8 1.27 5.10 -4.85
C TYR A 8 0.52 5.99 -5.86
N GLU A 9 -0.77 5.71 -6.04
CA GLU A 9 -1.74 6.54 -6.77
C GLU A 9 -2.91 6.90 -5.86
N ILE A 10 -3.57 8.04 -6.13
CA ILE A 10 -4.77 8.46 -5.40
C ILE A 10 -5.91 8.55 -6.41
N VAL A 11 -6.97 7.80 -6.17
CA VAL A 11 -8.22 7.83 -6.93
C VAL A 11 -9.24 8.63 -6.12
N TYR A 12 -9.64 9.79 -6.65
CA TYR A 12 -10.63 10.64 -5.99
C TYR A 12 -12.06 10.16 -6.24
N ARG A 13 -13.01 10.74 -5.50
CA ARG A 13 -14.44 10.43 -5.67
C ARG A 13 -14.91 10.67 -7.10
N GLY A 14 -15.65 9.71 -7.64
CA GLY A 14 -16.14 9.73 -9.02
C GLY A 14 -15.08 9.39 -10.07
N GLU A 15 -13.83 9.14 -9.67
CA GLU A 15 -12.78 8.66 -10.57
C GLU A 15 -12.64 7.14 -10.50
N ALA A 16 -12.01 6.57 -11.53
CA ALA A 16 -11.65 5.17 -11.59
C ALA A 16 -10.15 5.02 -11.84
N LEU A 17 -9.56 3.98 -11.28
CA LEU A 17 -8.18 3.60 -11.56
C LEU A 17 -8.05 3.21 -13.04
N LYS A 18 -7.29 3.97 -13.82
CA LYS A 18 -7.20 3.78 -15.29
C LYS A 18 -6.34 2.58 -15.67
N HIS A 19 -5.27 2.35 -14.91
CA HIS A 19 -4.32 1.28 -15.16
C HIS A 19 -4.09 0.53 -13.86
N LEU A 20 -4.41 -0.75 -13.86
CA LEU A 20 -4.06 -1.63 -12.74
C LEU A 20 -2.62 -2.09 -12.97
N ILE A 21 -1.71 -1.61 -12.12
CA ILE A 21 -0.29 -2.01 -12.14
C ILE A 21 -0.07 -2.91 -10.92
N PRO A 22 0.22 -4.21 -11.09
CA PRO A 22 0.48 -5.11 -9.97
C PRO A 22 1.60 -4.59 -9.05
N GLY A 23 1.41 -4.71 -7.75
CA GLY A 23 2.33 -4.24 -6.71
C GLY A 23 2.23 -2.75 -6.35
N GLN A 24 1.43 -1.96 -7.07
CA GLN A 24 1.25 -0.53 -6.80
C GLN A 24 0.33 -0.30 -5.59
N PHE A 25 0.68 0.67 -4.74
CA PHE A 25 -0.24 1.11 -3.69
C PHE A 25 -1.26 2.10 -4.24
N VAL A 26 -2.53 1.97 -3.86
CA VAL A 26 -3.58 2.89 -4.32
C VAL A 26 -4.44 3.33 -3.14
N PHE A 27 -4.70 4.63 -3.08
CA PHE A 27 -5.64 5.24 -2.17
C PHE A 27 -6.97 5.48 -2.89
N PHE A 28 -8.04 4.84 -2.45
CA PHE A 28 -9.40 5.12 -2.92
C PHE A 28 -10.11 6.05 -1.94
N GLN A 29 -10.48 7.23 -2.41
CA GLN A 29 -11.22 8.19 -1.58
C GLN A 29 -12.65 7.70 -1.34
N ARG A 30 -13.06 7.68 -0.08
CA ARG A 30 -14.42 7.29 0.31
C ARG A 30 -15.40 8.45 0.14
N GLU A 31 -16.67 8.09 -0.06
CA GLU A 31 -17.77 9.05 -0.01
C GLU A 31 -17.88 9.72 1.35
N LYS A 32 -18.22 11.01 1.35
CA LYS A 32 -18.30 11.80 2.61
C LYS A 32 -19.40 11.29 3.53
N GLU A 33 -20.49 10.80 2.96
CA GLU A 33 -21.65 10.27 3.69
C GLU A 33 -21.29 9.03 4.53
N TYR A 34 -20.25 8.30 4.15
CA TYR A 34 -19.74 7.14 4.91
C TYR A 34 -18.57 7.51 5.85
N GLY A 35 -18.39 8.79 6.17
CA GLY A 35 -17.33 9.30 7.05
C GLY A 35 -16.05 9.71 6.31
N GLY A 36 -15.99 9.60 4.99
CA GLY A 36 -14.83 10.03 4.19
C GLY A 36 -13.56 9.23 4.47
N GLY A 37 -12.41 9.87 4.29
CA GLY A 37 -11.09 9.21 4.37
C GLY A 37 -10.75 8.40 3.12
N PHE A 38 -9.81 7.47 3.28
CA PHE A 38 -9.27 6.67 2.19
C PHE A 38 -9.15 5.21 2.59
N TRP A 39 -9.44 4.33 1.64
CA TRP A 39 -8.95 2.96 1.68
C TRP A 39 -7.57 2.91 1.06
N LEU A 40 -6.60 2.35 1.78
CA LEU A 40 -5.27 2.06 1.25
C LEU A 40 -5.19 0.57 0.93
N GLY A 41 -4.76 0.26 -0.27
CA GLY A 41 -4.49 -1.12 -0.64
C GLY A 41 -3.41 -1.26 -1.70
N LYS A 42 -3.10 -2.51 -2.03
CA LYS A 42 -2.10 -2.91 -2.99
C LYS A 42 -2.79 -3.66 -4.14
N THR A 43 -2.48 -3.27 -5.36
CA THR A 43 -3.01 -3.94 -6.56
C THR A 43 -2.23 -5.23 -6.83
N HIS A 44 -2.94 -6.25 -7.33
CA HIS A 44 -2.41 -7.54 -7.75
C HIS A 44 -2.97 -7.87 -9.13
N ASP A 45 -2.41 -8.87 -9.82
CA ASP A 45 -2.83 -9.24 -11.19
C ASP A 45 -4.35 -9.48 -11.32
N ASP A 46 -4.98 -9.99 -10.26
CA ASP A 46 -6.39 -10.38 -10.22
C ASP A 46 -7.25 -9.53 -9.26
N GLY A 47 -6.69 -8.49 -8.64
CA GLY A 47 -7.47 -7.75 -7.67
C GLY A 47 -6.77 -6.65 -6.88
N PHE A 48 -7.37 -6.34 -5.75
CA PHE A 48 -6.95 -5.29 -4.84
C PHE A 48 -7.06 -5.78 -3.41
N GLU A 49 -5.97 -5.69 -2.68
CA GLU A 49 -5.86 -6.11 -1.28
C GLU A 49 -5.86 -4.89 -0.38
N PHE A 50 -6.69 -4.88 0.66
CA PHE A 50 -6.64 -3.85 1.70
C PHE A 50 -5.39 -4.00 2.56
N VAL A 51 -4.58 -2.95 2.62
CA VAL A 51 -3.35 -2.92 3.43
C VAL A 51 -3.64 -2.56 4.88
N LEU A 52 -4.74 -1.85 5.13
CA LEU A 52 -5.21 -1.50 6.47
C LEU A 52 -6.63 -2.02 6.65
N GLU A 53 -6.93 -2.53 7.85
CA GLU A 53 -8.24 -3.10 8.19
C GLU A 53 -9.38 -2.06 8.21
N GLN A 54 -9.03 -0.78 8.28
CA GLN A 54 -10.00 0.32 8.40
C GLN A 54 -9.62 1.52 7.53
N PRO A 55 -10.59 2.38 7.17
CA PRO A 55 -10.32 3.62 6.47
C PRO A 55 -9.39 4.52 7.27
N THR A 56 -8.53 5.23 6.56
CA THR A 56 -7.51 6.09 7.16
C THR A 56 -7.55 7.52 6.61
N SER A 57 -6.90 8.44 7.31
CA SER A 57 -6.47 9.70 6.71
C SER A 57 -5.35 9.46 5.70
N LEU A 58 -5.23 10.34 4.70
CA LEU A 58 -4.14 10.28 3.73
C LEU A 58 -2.77 10.42 4.41
N SER A 59 -2.65 11.30 5.41
CA SER A 59 -1.39 11.51 6.14
C SER A 59 -0.94 10.25 6.89
N TYR A 60 -1.85 9.56 7.58
CA TYR A 60 -1.52 8.32 8.27
C TYR A 60 -1.16 7.22 7.27
N GLY A 61 -1.91 7.08 6.18
CA GLY A 61 -1.60 6.09 5.13
C GLY A 61 -0.23 6.32 4.47
N LEU A 62 0.15 7.58 4.23
CA LEU A 62 1.48 7.91 3.72
C LEU A 62 2.59 7.58 4.73
N ALA A 63 2.38 7.90 6.01
CA ALA A 63 3.32 7.53 7.06
C ALA A 63 3.50 6.00 7.17
N TYR A 64 2.40 5.25 7.01
CA TYR A 64 2.44 3.79 6.95
C TYR A 64 3.27 3.29 5.77
N LEU A 65 3.06 3.80 4.55
CA LEU A 65 3.85 3.39 3.37
C LEU A 65 5.34 3.69 3.51
N ILE A 66 5.70 4.82 4.13
CA ILE A 66 7.10 5.15 4.41
C ILE A 66 7.70 4.12 5.37
N ARG A 67 6.99 3.79 6.46
CA ARG A 67 7.43 2.78 7.42
C ARG A 67 7.56 1.40 6.78
N LEU A 68 6.59 1.00 5.97
CA LEU A 68 6.61 -0.26 5.25
C LEU A 68 7.85 -0.36 4.35
N SER A 69 8.13 0.68 3.57
CA SER A 69 9.32 0.69 2.70
C SER A 69 10.64 0.62 3.45
N SER A 70 10.70 1.16 4.68
CA SER A 70 11.87 1.05 5.56
C SER A 70 12.05 -0.38 6.08
N VAL A 71 10.95 -1.05 6.42
CA VAL A 71 10.96 -2.47 6.85
C VAL A 71 11.36 -3.37 5.69
N GLU A 72 10.79 -3.17 4.49
CA GLU A 72 11.14 -3.93 3.29
C GLU A 72 12.64 -3.80 2.94
N ALA A 73 13.22 -2.60 3.08
CA ALA A 73 14.65 -2.39 2.83
C ALA A 73 15.56 -3.13 3.82
N ARG A 74 15.08 -3.39 5.04
CA ARG A 74 15.79 -4.13 6.09
C ARG A 74 15.44 -5.61 6.14
N TYR A 75 14.68 -6.10 5.16
CA TYR A 75 14.20 -7.49 5.13
C TYR A 75 15.32 -8.51 5.33
N MET A 76 16.51 -8.30 4.72
CA MET A 76 17.66 -9.20 4.86
C MET A 76 18.13 -9.41 6.31
N GLU A 77 17.94 -8.43 7.19
CA GLU A 77 18.28 -8.58 8.62
C GLU A 77 17.41 -9.62 9.34
N PHE A 78 16.25 -9.98 8.78
CA PHE A 78 15.33 -10.97 9.34
C PHE A 78 15.50 -12.38 8.72
N VAL A 79 16.29 -12.51 7.64
CA VAL A 79 16.45 -13.78 6.90
C VAL A 79 17.64 -14.58 7.44
N ASP A 80 18.64 -13.92 8.02
CA ASP A 80 19.82 -14.58 8.62
C ASP A 80 19.44 -15.53 9.77
N ASP A 81 18.32 -15.29 10.47
CA ASP A 81 17.81 -16.15 11.54
C ASP A 81 17.01 -17.38 11.04
N ILE A 82 16.63 -17.43 9.76
CA ILE A 82 15.76 -18.49 9.20
C ILE A 82 16.58 -19.72 8.77
N ASP A 83 17.84 -19.56 8.37
CA ASP A 83 18.70 -20.69 7.99
C ASP A 83 19.01 -21.64 9.17
N ASP A 84 18.83 -21.16 10.42
CA ASP A 84 18.96 -21.95 11.64
C ASP A 84 17.64 -22.62 12.10
N PHE A 85 16.51 -22.35 11.42
CA PHE A 85 15.22 -22.98 11.76
C PHE A 85 15.14 -24.42 11.18
N LYS A 86 15.79 -25.37 11.86
CA LYS A 86 15.60 -26.80 11.60
C LYS A 86 14.23 -27.22 12.15
N LEU A 87 13.31 -27.66 11.28
CA LEU A 87 12.18 -28.47 11.71
C LEU A 87 12.73 -29.84 12.15
N THR A 88 13.04 -29.99 13.43
CA THR A 88 13.26 -31.28 14.10
C THR A 88 11.97 -31.82 14.69
#